data_AF-A0A034V0S8-F1
#
_entry.id   AF-A0A034V0S8-F1
#
_cell.length_a   1.000
_cell.length_b   1.000
_cell.length_c   1.000
_cell.angle_alpha   90.00
_cell.angle_beta   90.00
_cell.angle_gamma   90.00
#
_symmetry.space_group_name_H-M   'P 1'
#
loop_
_entity.id
_entity.type
_entity.pdbx_description
1 polymer ?
#
loop_
_entity_poly.entity_id
_entity_poly.type
_entity_poly.pdbx_seq_one_letter_code
_entity_poly.pdbx_strand_id
1 'polypeptide(L)'
;GGLAADRQCFEQFNSKGSINGHCGRDSNEHYIKCEPENVQCGTLQCKEGERQPVNDGIDQLYSSTVISIKGTEYTCKATSGQVGANEYPEHGLVKDGTPCGTDLICLNQTCVSIFPHVDSTKCPTDSQGKECSGRGVCTNTNRCFCDMGWGGVDCSLVVLLTTPLPTEALPTAENTIKMEKKETPYENYHGSNTVFLVGVLMSVVGFVFVAFTLMALCYRSNTITTTNTHA
;
A
#
# COMPACT_ATOMS: atom_id res chain seq x y z
N GLY A 1 4.14 -5.82 9.04
CA GLY A 1 3.23 -4.99 8.22
C GLY A 1 2.67 -3.88 9.08
N GLY A 2 2.17 -2.79 8.49
CA GLY A 2 1.44 -1.75 9.22
C GLY A 2 0.01 -2.18 9.55
N LEU A 3 -0.57 -1.59 10.59
CA LEU A 3 -1.96 -1.80 11.03
C LEU A 3 -2.71 -0.48 11.06
N ALA A 4 -4.05 -0.52 11.06
CA ALA A 4 -4.85 0.67 11.35
C ALA A 4 -4.50 1.21 12.75
N ALA A 5 -4.32 2.52 12.85
CA ALA A 5 -4.05 3.18 14.13
C ALA A 5 -5.27 3.13 15.06
N ASP A 6 -5.03 3.45 16.32
CA ASP A 6 -6.09 3.63 17.28
C ASP A 6 -6.93 4.88 16.95
N ARG A 7 -8.22 4.86 17.35
CA ARG A 7 -9.18 5.93 17.05
C ARG A 7 -8.69 7.33 17.45
N GLN A 8 -7.89 7.40 18.50
CA GLN A 8 -7.25 8.61 19.02
C GLN A 8 -6.39 9.32 17.96
N CYS A 9 -5.70 8.56 17.09
CA CYS A 9 -4.95 9.16 15.99
C CYS A 9 -5.90 9.84 15.00
N PHE A 10 -6.98 9.16 14.61
CA PHE A 10 -7.99 9.73 13.72
C PHE A 10 -8.60 11.00 14.30
N GLU A 11 -9.03 10.99 15.56
CA GLU A 11 -9.61 12.16 16.23
C GLU A 11 -8.62 13.33 16.33
N GLN A 12 -7.36 13.07 16.70
CA GLN A 12 -6.37 14.12 16.91
C GLN A 12 -5.90 14.80 15.64
N PHE A 13 -5.84 14.07 14.53
CA PHE A 13 -5.32 14.59 13.27
C PHE A 13 -6.44 15.00 12.31
N ASN A 14 -7.47 14.17 12.12
CA ASN A 14 -8.49 14.42 11.10
C ASN A 14 -9.43 15.57 11.45
N SER A 15 -9.65 15.84 12.75
CA SER A 15 -10.40 17.03 13.19
C SER A 15 -9.65 18.35 12.99
N LYS A 16 -8.35 18.32 12.68
CA LYS A 16 -7.55 19.55 12.46
C LYS A 16 -7.74 20.14 11.07
N GLY A 17 -8.00 19.32 10.05
CA GLY A 17 -8.07 19.77 8.66
C GLY A 17 -6.74 20.34 8.20
N SER A 18 -5.72 19.49 8.16
CA SER A 18 -4.35 19.84 7.76
C SER A 18 -3.74 18.74 6.91
N ILE A 19 -2.52 18.94 6.42
CA ILE A 19 -1.77 17.92 5.66
C ILE A 19 -1.62 16.58 6.40
N ASN A 20 -1.62 16.59 7.73
CA ASN A 20 -1.48 15.38 8.56
C ASN A 20 -2.81 14.68 8.85
N GLY A 21 -3.95 15.28 8.50
CA GLY A 21 -5.27 14.75 8.79
C GLY A 21 -6.40 15.67 8.34
N HIS A 22 -7.27 15.19 7.45
CA HIS A 22 -8.38 15.93 6.85
C HIS A 22 -9.45 14.99 6.26
N CYS A 23 -10.62 15.55 5.91
CA CYS A 23 -11.71 14.86 5.20
C CYS A 23 -11.78 15.33 3.74
N GLY A 24 -10.64 15.23 3.03
CA GLY A 24 -10.51 15.75 1.66
C GLY A 24 -10.16 17.24 1.60
N ARG A 25 -10.33 17.83 0.43
CA ARG A 25 -10.05 19.24 0.14
C ARG A 25 -11.28 19.89 -0.50
N ASP A 26 -11.46 21.18 -0.25
CA ASP A 26 -12.51 21.97 -0.91
C ASP A 26 -12.10 22.38 -2.33
N SER A 27 -12.99 23.08 -3.04
CA SER A 27 -12.74 23.56 -4.40
C SER A 27 -11.56 24.54 -4.52
N ASN A 28 -11.11 25.10 -3.40
CA ASN A 28 -9.99 26.02 -3.31
C ASN A 28 -8.73 25.32 -2.77
N GLU A 29 -8.71 23.99 -2.76
CA GLU A 29 -7.64 23.12 -2.26
C GLU A 29 -7.36 23.23 -0.75
N HIS A 30 -8.24 23.84 0.04
CA HIS A 30 -8.08 23.88 1.49
C HIS A 30 -8.51 22.56 2.12
N TYR A 31 -7.74 22.12 3.11
CA TYR A 31 -8.05 20.91 3.86
C TYR A 31 -9.33 21.05 4.66
N ILE A 32 -10.24 20.09 4.48
CA ILE A 32 -11.52 20.05 5.18
C ILE A 32 -11.31 19.36 6.54
N LYS A 33 -11.80 19.98 7.61
CA LYS A 33 -11.84 19.37 8.95
C LYS A 33 -12.91 18.29 8.97
N CYS A 34 -12.59 17.14 9.57
CA CYS A 34 -13.60 16.12 9.79
C CYS A 34 -14.48 16.46 10.99
N GLU A 35 -15.79 16.26 10.82
CA GLU A 35 -16.72 16.15 11.95
C GLU A 35 -16.36 14.93 12.83
N PRO A 36 -16.66 14.95 14.15
CA PRO A 36 -16.32 13.86 15.08
C PRO A 36 -16.83 12.47 14.66
N GLU A 37 -17.96 12.41 13.97
CA GLU A 37 -18.57 11.20 13.44
C GLU A 37 -17.82 10.64 12.23
N ASN A 38 -17.11 11.52 11.50
CA ASN A 38 -16.48 11.22 10.22
C ASN A 38 -14.95 11.06 10.32
N VAL A 39 -14.36 11.22 11.51
CA VAL A 39 -12.91 11.17 11.71
C VAL A 39 -12.28 9.85 11.22
N GLN A 40 -13.01 8.74 11.27
CA GLN A 40 -12.52 7.44 10.79
C GLN A 40 -12.60 7.27 9.26
N CYS A 41 -13.20 8.23 8.54
CA CYS A 41 -13.32 8.24 7.09
C CYS A 41 -12.43 9.30 6.40
N GLY A 42 -11.70 10.10 7.18
CA GLY A 42 -10.73 11.08 6.67
C GLY A 42 -9.39 10.47 6.28
N THR A 43 -8.28 11.14 6.58
CA THR A 43 -6.93 10.62 6.37
C THR A 43 -6.73 9.31 7.13
N LEU A 44 -6.26 8.28 6.42
CA LEU A 44 -5.91 6.98 6.97
C LEU A 44 -4.73 7.12 7.93
N GLN A 45 -4.96 6.74 9.18
CA GLN A 45 -3.94 6.69 10.22
C GLN A 45 -3.51 5.24 10.45
N CYS A 46 -2.21 5.01 10.51
CA CYS A 46 -1.57 3.70 10.67
C CYS A 46 -0.71 3.66 11.93
N LYS A 47 -0.50 2.47 12.47
CA LYS A 47 0.50 2.17 13.50
C LYS A 47 1.38 1.02 13.05
N GLU A 48 2.51 0.85 13.74
CA GLU A 48 3.50 -0.18 13.42
C GLU A 48 4.02 -0.07 11.97
N GLY A 49 4.55 -1.15 11.41
CA GLY A 49 5.16 -1.15 10.08
C GLY A 49 6.48 -0.39 10.00
N GLU A 50 6.98 -0.26 8.77
CA GLU A 50 8.25 0.40 8.49
C GLU A 50 8.20 1.90 8.84
N ARG A 51 9.38 2.52 9.02
CA ARG A 51 9.48 3.95 9.29
C ARG A 51 9.11 4.81 8.10
N GLN A 52 9.33 4.32 6.88
CA GLN A 52 9.05 5.00 5.63
C GLN A 52 8.07 4.19 4.79
N PRO A 53 7.27 4.85 3.93
CA PRO A 53 6.43 4.17 2.95
C PRO A 53 7.29 3.27 2.04
N VAL A 54 6.72 2.16 1.59
CA VAL A 54 7.41 1.22 0.67
C VAL A 54 7.41 1.73 -0.78
N ASN A 55 6.55 2.70 -1.09
CA ASN A 55 6.35 3.18 -2.44
C ASN A 55 7.30 4.36 -2.74
N ASP A 56 8.11 4.19 -3.78
CA ASP A 56 9.01 5.22 -4.30
C ASP A 56 8.22 6.51 -4.63
N GLY A 57 8.73 7.66 -4.16
CA GLY A 57 8.12 8.98 -4.42
C GLY A 57 7.19 9.53 -3.32
N ILE A 58 6.98 8.80 -2.22
CA ILE A 58 6.24 9.28 -1.02
C ILE A 58 7.19 9.68 0.12
N ASP A 59 8.50 9.63 -0.11
CA ASP A 59 9.55 9.83 0.92
C ASP A 59 9.49 11.17 1.64
N GLN A 60 8.82 12.18 1.07
CA GLN A 60 8.64 13.51 1.66
C GLN A 60 7.21 13.80 2.12
N LEU A 61 6.29 12.85 1.92
CA LEU A 61 4.85 13.05 2.08
C LEU A 61 4.27 12.08 3.11
N TYR A 62 5.04 11.75 4.15
CA TYR A 62 4.57 10.96 5.28
C TYR A 62 4.82 11.67 6.61
N SER A 63 4.04 11.32 7.61
CA SER A 63 4.12 11.80 8.98
C SER A 63 4.17 10.60 9.92
N SER A 64 5.00 10.68 10.96
CA SER A 64 5.07 9.70 12.03
C SER A 64 5.20 10.45 13.34
N THR A 65 4.13 10.45 14.13
CA THR A 65 4.04 11.18 15.40
C THR A 65 3.61 10.24 16.51
N VAL A 66 4.23 10.38 17.69
CA VAL A 66 3.74 9.72 18.92
C VAL A 66 2.99 10.76 19.74
N ILE A 67 1.72 10.47 20.04
CA ILE A 67 0.87 11.31 20.89
C ILE A 67 0.67 10.62 22.24
N SER A 68 0.53 11.40 23.32
CA SER A 68 0.22 10.86 24.64
C SER A 68 -1.13 11.41 25.12
N ILE A 69 -2.07 10.52 25.44
CA ILE A 69 -3.39 10.88 25.96
C ILE A 69 -3.58 10.15 27.28
N LYS A 70 -3.74 10.90 28.37
CA LYS A 70 -3.91 10.37 29.74
C LYS A 70 -2.81 9.38 30.15
N GLY A 71 -1.58 9.59 29.68
CA GLY A 71 -0.43 8.74 29.98
C GLY A 71 -0.28 7.50 29.08
N THR A 72 -1.21 7.25 28.16
CA THR A 72 -1.08 6.21 27.13
C THR A 72 -0.51 6.82 25.86
N GLU A 73 0.55 6.22 25.32
CA GLU A 73 1.16 6.62 24.05
C GLU A 73 0.49 5.91 22.86
N TYR A 74 0.27 6.67 21.78
CA TYR A 74 -0.25 6.17 20.51
C TYR A 74 0.69 6.59 19.39
N THR A 75 1.09 5.62 18.57
CA THR A 75 1.88 5.89 17.37
C THR A 75 0.95 6.12 16.19
N CYS A 76 1.00 7.32 15.62
CA CYS A 76 0.15 7.75 14.51
C CYS A 76 1.04 8.04 13.29
N LYS A 77 0.84 7.27 12.23
CA LYS A 77 1.53 7.43 10.96
C LYS A 77 0.51 7.71 9.85
N ALA A 78 0.80 8.63 8.96
CA ALA A 78 -0.05 8.91 7.81
C ALA A 78 0.81 9.23 6.59
N THR A 79 0.29 8.91 5.41
CA THR A 79 0.81 9.45 4.14
C THR A 79 -0.14 10.53 3.66
N SER A 80 0.41 11.61 3.12
CA SER A 80 -0.32 12.75 2.59
C SER A 80 0.03 12.96 1.12
N GLY A 81 -0.82 13.70 0.41
CA GLY A 81 -0.57 14.27 -0.92
C GLY A 81 -0.75 13.33 -2.13
N GLN A 82 -0.62 13.92 -3.32
CA GLN A 82 -0.74 13.25 -4.61
C GLN A 82 0.66 12.98 -5.17
N VAL A 83 0.97 11.72 -5.45
CA VAL A 83 2.20 11.37 -6.19
C VAL A 83 1.92 11.59 -7.67
N GLY A 84 2.12 12.82 -8.13
CA GLY A 84 2.00 13.18 -9.54
C GLY A 84 0.59 13.05 -10.11
N ALA A 85 0.34 13.74 -11.22
CA ALA A 85 -1.02 13.91 -11.74
C ALA A 85 -1.67 12.66 -12.34
N ASN A 86 -1.00 11.50 -12.47
CA ASN A 86 -1.46 10.48 -13.43
C ASN A 86 -1.30 8.98 -13.06
N GLU A 87 -0.80 8.57 -11.89
CA GLU A 87 -0.54 7.13 -11.70
C GLU A 87 -0.92 6.52 -10.36
N TYR A 88 -1.18 7.32 -9.33
CA TYR A 88 -1.54 6.83 -8.01
C TYR A 88 -2.86 7.48 -7.55
N PRO A 89 -3.93 6.72 -7.19
CA PRO A 89 -5.16 7.26 -6.62
C PRO A 89 -4.89 8.15 -5.39
N GLU A 90 -5.90 8.80 -4.80
CA GLU A 90 -5.72 9.67 -3.63
C GLU A 90 -5.26 8.84 -2.39
N HIS A 91 -3.99 8.47 -2.36
CA HIS A 91 -3.39 7.61 -1.36
C HIS A 91 -3.21 8.42 -0.09
N GLY A 92 -3.95 8.04 0.94
CA GLY A 92 -3.91 8.71 2.23
C GLY A 92 -5.27 8.97 2.82
N LEU A 93 -6.36 8.86 2.05
CA LEU A 93 -7.73 8.85 2.59
C LEU A 93 -8.23 7.41 2.79
N VAL A 94 -9.12 7.24 3.76
CA VAL A 94 -9.84 5.97 3.96
C VAL A 94 -10.76 5.75 2.76
N LYS A 95 -10.72 4.52 2.22
CA LYS A 95 -11.47 4.15 1.02
C LYS A 95 -12.96 3.98 1.33
N ASP A 96 -13.78 4.30 0.34
CA ASP A 96 -15.21 4.04 0.40
C ASP A 96 -15.52 2.55 0.61
N GLY A 97 -16.57 2.27 1.37
CA GLY A 97 -16.96 0.93 1.83
C GLY A 97 -16.19 0.44 3.07
N THR A 98 -15.17 1.17 3.54
CA THR A 98 -14.45 0.80 4.77
C THR A 98 -15.38 0.92 5.99
N PRO A 99 -15.44 -0.07 6.89
CA PRO A 99 -16.24 0.02 8.11
C PRO A 99 -15.72 1.13 9.04
N CYS A 100 -16.63 2.01 9.46
CA CYS A 100 -16.33 3.09 10.43
C CYS A 100 -17.15 2.96 11.72
N GLY A 101 -17.99 1.93 11.83
CA GLY A 101 -18.80 1.64 13.01
C GLY A 101 -19.65 0.39 12.81
N THR A 102 -20.53 0.11 13.77
CA THR A 102 -21.52 -0.97 13.64
C THR A 102 -22.57 -0.57 12.61
N ASP A 103 -22.72 -1.36 11.55
CA ASP A 103 -23.61 -1.05 10.42
C ASP A 103 -23.33 0.28 9.70
N LEU A 104 -22.09 0.80 9.82
CA LEU A 104 -21.66 2.05 9.19
C LEU A 104 -20.43 1.83 8.29
N ILE A 105 -20.42 2.53 7.16
CA ILE A 105 -19.33 2.53 6.18
C ILE A 105 -18.94 3.95 5.80
N CYS A 106 -17.68 4.12 5.38
CA CYS A 106 -17.23 5.36 4.77
C CYS A 106 -17.75 5.50 3.36
N LEU A 107 -18.37 6.64 3.04
CA LEU A 107 -18.71 7.06 1.68
C LEU A 107 -18.46 8.56 1.55
N ASN A 108 -17.67 8.97 0.55
CA ASN A 108 -17.27 10.37 0.36
C ASN A 108 -16.79 11.02 1.67
N GLN A 109 -15.83 10.37 2.35
CA GLN A 109 -15.22 10.82 3.62
C GLN A 109 -16.24 11.03 4.77
N THR A 110 -17.44 10.47 4.66
CA THR A 110 -18.51 10.55 5.66
C THR A 110 -18.84 9.14 6.17
N CYS A 111 -19.05 8.98 7.48
CA CYS A 111 -19.45 7.71 8.07
C CYS A 111 -20.98 7.59 8.03
N VAL A 112 -21.50 6.72 7.16
CA VAL A 112 -22.94 6.60 6.88
C VAL A 112 -23.44 5.18 7.05
N SER A 113 -24.76 5.02 7.20
CA SER A 113 -25.42 3.72 7.32
C SER A 113 -25.16 2.84 6.09
N ILE A 114 -24.86 1.56 6.32
CA ILE A 114 -24.65 0.56 5.26
C ILE A 114 -25.96 0.16 4.55
N PHE A 115 -27.11 0.24 5.23
CA PHE A 115 -28.39 -0.28 4.75
C PHE A 115 -28.84 0.20 3.36
N PRO A 116 -28.70 1.48 2.96
CA PRO A 116 -29.06 1.94 1.62
C PRO A 116 -28.15 1.40 0.51
N HIS A 117 -26.98 0.86 0.87
CA HIS A 117 -25.90 0.48 -0.06
C HIS A 117 -25.70 -1.03 -0.16
N VAL A 118 -26.38 -1.80 0.68
CA VAL A 118 -26.40 -3.25 0.59
C VAL A 118 -27.74 -3.67 0.01
N ASP A 119 -27.67 -4.29 -1.17
CA ASP A 119 -28.83 -4.97 -1.71
C ASP A 119 -29.12 -6.17 -0.78
N SER A 120 -30.22 -6.07 -0.04
CA SER A 120 -30.68 -7.12 0.87
C SER A 120 -31.38 -8.27 0.13
N THR A 121 -31.33 -8.27 -1.20
CA THR A 121 -31.77 -9.38 -2.03
C THR A 121 -30.96 -10.63 -1.67
N LYS A 122 -31.57 -11.52 -0.89
CA LYS A 122 -30.92 -12.77 -0.46
C LYS A 122 -30.84 -13.75 -1.62
N CYS A 123 -29.87 -14.66 -1.56
CA CYS A 123 -29.88 -15.79 -2.48
C CYS A 123 -31.15 -16.63 -2.31
N PRO A 124 -31.56 -17.38 -3.35
CA PRO A 124 -32.68 -18.31 -3.26
C PRO A 124 -32.53 -19.27 -2.07
N THR A 125 -33.61 -19.49 -1.33
CA THR A 125 -33.66 -20.38 -0.19
C THR A 125 -34.61 -21.54 -0.44
N ASP A 126 -34.33 -22.71 0.15
CA ASP A 126 -35.28 -23.82 0.15
C ASP A 126 -36.51 -23.54 1.04
N SER A 127 -37.45 -24.49 1.08
CA SER A 127 -38.65 -24.44 1.93
C SER A 127 -38.36 -24.35 3.45
N GLN A 128 -37.13 -24.61 3.89
CA GLN A 128 -36.68 -24.52 5.29
C GLN A 128 -35.89 -23.23 5.56
N GLY A 129 -35.77 -22.34 4.58
CA GLY A 129 -35.03 -21.09 4.70
C GLY A 129 -33.51 -21.25 4.58
N LYS A 130 -33.01 -22.39 4.08
CA LYS A 130 -31.58 -22.59 3.85
C LYS A 130 -31.18 -21.93 2.54
N GLU A 131 -30.27 -20.97 2.62
CA GLU A 131 -29.68 -20.32 1.46
C GLU A 131 -29.00 -21.36 0.56
N CYS A 132 -29.29 -21.30 -0.74
CA CYS A 132 -28.81 -22.26 -1.74
C CYS A 132 -29.07 -23.73 -1.35
N SER A 133 -30.20 -24.00 -0.67
CA SER A 133 -30.57 -25.31 -0.11
C SER A 133 -29.48 -25.95 0.79
N GLY A 134 -28.53 -25.15 1.29
CA GLY A 134 -27.33 -25.62 1.98
C GLY A 134 -26.37 -26.43 1.11
N ARG A 135 -26.42 -26.28 -0.21
CA ARG A 135 -25.70 -27.07 -1.24
C ARG A 135 -25.03 -26.20 -2.29
N GLY A 136 -24.58 -25.02 -1.86
CA GLY A 136 -23.92 -24.06 -2.71
C GLY A 136 -23.54 -22.81 -1.95
N VAL A 137 -22.87 -21.92 -2.66
CA VAL A 137 -22.41 -20.63 -2.14
C VAL A 137 -23.18 -19.51 -2.83
N CYS A 138 -23.70 -18.57 -2.05
CA CYS A 138 -24.32 -17.37 -2.59
C CYS A 138 -23.25 -16.44 -3.19
N THR A 139 -23.42 -16.07 -4.46
CA THR A 139 -22.52 -15.14 -5.15
C THR A 139 -22.95 -13.69 -4.93
N ASN A 140 -22.06 -12.73 -5.21
CA ASN A 140 -22.33 -11.29 -5.11
C ASN A 140 -23.40 -10.75 -6.09
N THR A 141 -23.95 -11.62 -6.95
CA THR A 141 -25.10 -11.31 -7.84
C THR A 141 -26.39 -11.96 -7.38
N ASN A 142 -26.43 -12.43 -6.13
CA ASN A 142 -27.57 -13.10 -5.49
C ASN A 142 -28.01 -14.35 -6.25
N ARG A 143 -27.03 -15.11 -6.74
CA ARG A 143 -27.20 -16.40 -7.42
C ARG A 143 -26.44 -17.47 -6.67
N CYS A 144 -27.00 -18.68 -6.61
CA CYS A 144 -26.35 -19.83 -6.01
C CYS A 144 -25.37 -20.49 -6.97
N PHE A 145 -24.12 -20.65 -6.53
CA PHE A 145 -23.14 -21.52 -7.15
C PHE A 145 -23.20 -22.89 -6.47
N CYS A 146 -23.76 -23.88 -7.16
CA CYS A 146 -24.07 -25.18 -6.56
C CYS A 146 -22.86 -26.11 -6.45
N ASP A 147 -22.86 -26.92 -5.39
CA ASP A 147 -21.89 -27.99 -5.20
C ASP A 147 -22.04 -29.07 -6.29
N MET A 148 -20.99 -29.87 -6.48
CA MET A 148 -20.99 -30.94 -7.48
C MET A 148 -22.18 -31.91 -7.27
N GLY A 149 -22.92 -32.20 -8.33
CA GLY A 149 -24.12 -33.04 -8.29
C GLY A 149 -25.40 -32.30 -7.90
N TRP A 150 -25.33 -30.98 -7.68
CA TRP A 150 -26.48 -30.11 -7.39
C TRP A 150 -26.66 -29.04 -8.47
N GLY A 151 -27.91 -28.62 -8.66
CA GLY A 151 -28.27 -27.61 -9.65
C GLY A 151 -29.66 -27.02 -9.39
N GLY A 152 -30.13 -26.20 -10.33
CA GLY A 152 -31.31 -25.36 -10.13
C GLY A 152 -30.95 -24.00 -9.52
N VAL A 153 -31.94 -23.11 -9.42
CA VAL A 153 -31.74 -21.73 -8.96
C VAL A 153 -31.31 -21.63 -7.50
N ASP A 154 -31.71 -22.61 -6.69
CA ASP A 154 -31.48 -22.72 -5.25
C ASP A 154 -30.67 -23.97 -4.88
N CYS A 155 -30.06 -24.67 -5.85
CA CYS A 155 -29.32 -25.93 -5.64
C CYS A 155 -30.16 -27.09 -5.04
N SER A 156 -31.48 -27.06 -5.21
CA SER A 156 -32.37 -28.13 -4.74
C SER A 156 -32.40 -29.36 -5.66
N LEU A 157 -31.99 -29.23 -6.92
CA LEU A 157 -32.07 -30.29 -7.91
C LEU A 157 -30.82 -31.17 -7.87
N VAL A 158 -31.01 -32.48 -7.81
CA VAL A 158 -29.91 -33.44 -8.04
C VAL A 158 -29.61 -33.44 -9.54
N VAL A 159 -28.41 -33.00 -9.90
CA VAL A 159 -27.89 -33.15 -11.26
C VAL A 159 -27.19 -34.50 -11.30
N LEU A 160 -27.86 -35.48 -11.91
CA LEU A 160 -27.20 -36.73 -12.26
C LEU A 160 -26.08 -36.39 -13.24
N LEU A 161 -24.84 -36.50 -12.78
CA LEU A 161 -23.69 -36.55 -13.66
C LEU A 161 -23.82 -37.86 -14.44
N THR A 162 -24.62 -37.86 -15.50
CA THR A 162 -24.44 -38.82 -16.58
C THR A 162 -23.11 -38.43 -17.19
N THR A 163 -22.02 -39.00 -16.66
CA THR A 163 -20.83 -39.17 -17.48
C THR A 163 -21.34 -39.87 -18.73
N PRO A 164 -21.31 -39.25 -19.93
CA PRO A 164 -21.28 -40.09 -21.11
C PRO A 164 -20.16 -41.10 -20.86
N LEU A 165 -20.44 -42.37 -21.19
CA LEU A 165 -19.41 -43.42 -21.26
C LEU A 165 -18.14 -42.80 -21.84
N PRO A 166 -16.92 -43.09 -21.35
CA PRO A 166 -15.71 -42.45 -21.85
C PRO A 166 -15.71 -42.56 -23.37
N THR A 167 -16.00 -41.45 -24.07
CA THR A 167 -15.74 -41.38 -25.50
C THR A 167 -14.24 -41.48 -25.56
N GLU A 168 -13.73 -42.62 -26.02
CA GLU A 168 -12.33 -42.78 -26.39
C GLU A 168 -11.91 -41.49 -27.09
N ALA A 169 -10.98 -40.78 -26.46
CA ALA A 169 -10.43 -39.57 -27.05
C ALA A 169 -9.85 -39.98 -28.40
N LEU A 170 -10.44 -39.47 -29.49
CA LEU A 170 -9.84 -39.55 -30.81
C LEU A 170 -8.38 -39.05 -30.68
N PRO A 171 -7.38 -39.78 -31.20
CA PRO A 171 -5.98 -39.42 -31.00
C PRO A 171 -5.78 -37.98 -31.46
N THR A 172 -5.60 -37.10 -30.48
CA THR A 172 -5.20 -35.72 -30.74
C THR A 172 -3.78 -35.81 -31.24
N ALA A 173 -3.56 -35.39 -32.49
CA ALA A 173 -2.24 -35.31 -33.08
C ALA A 173 -1.30 -34.64 -32.07
N GLU A 174 -0.18 -35.31 -31.80
CA GLU A 174 0.92 -34.85 -30.95
C GLU A 174 1.51 -33.55 -31.54
N ASN A 175 0.82 -32.43 -31.31
CA ASN A 175 1.46 -31.13 -31.38
C ASN A 175 2.28 -31.02 -30.10
N THR A 176 3.49 -31.56 -30.19
CA THR A 176 4.54 -31.41 -29.21
C THR A 176 4.81 -29.91 -29.07
N ILE A 177 4.11 -29.25 -28.14
CA ILE A 177 4.47 -27.90 -27.73
C ILE A 177 5.80 -28.07 -27.00
N LYS A 178 6.91 -27.87 -27.73
CA LYS A 178 8.22 -27.65 -27.12
C LYS A 178 8.10 -26.37 -26.30
N MET A 179 7.86 -26.53 -25.00
CA MET A 179 8.13 -25.47 -24.04
C MET A 179 9.63 -25.29 -23.99
N GLU A 180 10.15 -24.41 -24.85
CA GLU A 180 11.48 -23.87 -24.67
C GLU A 180 11.43 -22.95 -23.45
N LYS A 181 12.23 -23.27 -22.43
CA LYS A 181 12.43 -22.41 -21.28
C LYS A 181 12.98 -21.08 -21.79
N LYS A 182 12.11 -20.07 -21.89
CA LYS A 182 12.56 -18.69 -22.12
C LYS A 182 13.19 -18.20 -20.82
N GLU A 183 14.48 -18.49 -20.65
CA GLU A 183 15.30 -17.78 -19.68
C GLU A 183 15.35 -16.32 -20.14
N THR A 184 14.63 -15.45 -19.44
CA THR A 184 14.97 -14.04 -19.47
C THR A 184 16.38 -13.93 -18.91
N PRO A 185 17.37 -13.41 -19.68
CA PRO A 185 18.67 -13.15 -19.09
C PRO A 185 18.44 -12.17 -17.96
N TYR A 186 18.64 -12.61 -16.71
CA TYR A 186 18.97 -11.68 -15.66
C TYR A 186 20.31 -11.10 -16.08
N GLU A 187 20.24 -9.91 -16.68
CA GLU A 187 21.41 -9.09 -16.89
C GLU A 187 22.03 -8.91 -15.51
N ASN A 188 23.17 -9.58 -15.33
CA ASN A 188 24.00 -9.49 -14.15
C ASN A 188 24.55 -8.05 -14.12
N TYR A 189 23.73 -7.10 -13.70
CA TYR A 189 24.17 -5.75 -13.34
C TYR A 189 24.80 -5.81 -11.94
N HIS A 190 25.76 -6.71 -11.78
CA HIS A 190 26.57 -6.82 -10.58
C HIS A 190 27.86 -6.04 -10.77
N GLY A 191 27.96 -4.93 -10.04
CA GLY A 191 29.24 -4.48 -9.48
C GLY A 191 29.78 -3.13 -9.92
N SER A 192 29.34 -2.55 -11.04
CA SER A 192 29.98 -1.35 -11.57
C SER A 192 29.72 -0.09 -10.72
N ASN A 193 28.46 0.17 -10.33
CA ASN A 193 28.13 1.42 -9.61
C ASN A 193 28.69 1.48 -8.18
N THR A 194 28.75 0.36 -7.45
CA THR A 194 29.29 0.33 -6.09
C THR A 194 30.81 0.45 -6.09
N VAL A 195 31.49 -0.25 -7.01
CA VAL A 195 32.95 -0.14 -7.19
C VAL A 195 33.33 1.25 -7.71
N PHE A 196 32.52 1.83 -8.59
CA PHE A 196 32.72 3.20 -9.08
C PHE A 196 32.51 4.23 -7.97
N LEU A 197 31.46 4.12 -7.17
CA LEU A 197 31.22 5.00 -6.01
C LEU A 197 32.35 4.92 -4.98
N VAL A 198 32.81 3.72 -4.65
CA VAL A 198 33.94 3.52 -3.72
C VAL A 198 35.23 4.07 -4.33
N GLY A 199 35.47 3.86 -5.63
CA GLY A 199 36.62 4.41 -6.35
C GLY A 199 36.64 5.95 -6.37
N VAL A 200 35.49 6.58 -6.63
CA VAL A 200 35.34 8.04 -6.62
C VAL A 200 35.56 8.58 -5.20
N LEU A 201 34.97 7.96 -4.17
CA LEU A 201 35.17 8.36 -2.77
C LEU A 201 36.64 8.29 -2.35
N MET A 202 37.33 7.19 -2.67
CA MET A 202 38.75 7.02 -2.31
C MET A 202 39.65 8.00 -3.07
N SER A 203 39.32 8.33 -4.32
CA SER A 203 40.05 9.34 -5.10
C SER A 203 39.88 10.75 -4.52
N VAL A 204 38.65 11.14 -4.17
CA VAL A 204 38.37 12.46 -3.57
C VAL A 204 39.05 12.60 -2.22
N VAL A 205 38.94 11.59 -1.35
CA VAL A 205 39.61 11.59 -0.04
C VAL A 205 41.13 11.67 -0.22
N GLY A 206 41.70 10.88 -1.12
CA GLY A 206 43.14 10.91 -1.42
C GLY A 206 43.62 12.27 -1.91
N PHE A 207 42.89 12.91 -2.82
CA PHE A 207 43.24 14.23 -3.33
C PHE A 207 43.23 15.31 -2.24
N VAL A 208 42.23 15.26 -1.36
CA VAL A 208 42.13 16.20 -0.22
C VAL A 208 43.32 16.04 0.72
N PHE A 209 43.71 14.81 1.06
CA PHE A 209 44.90 14.57 1.89
C PHE A 209 46.18 15.07 1.21
N VAL A 210 46.37 14.79 -0.08
CA VAL A 210 47.55 15.28 -0.82
C VAL A 210 47.57 16.81 -0.84
N ALA A 211 46.46 17.47 -1.11
CA ALA A 211 46.36 18.94 -1.08
C ALA A 211 46.73 19.51 0.30
N PHE A 212 46.22 18.94 1.39
CA PHE A 212 46.58 19.36 2.74
C PHE A 212 48.06 19.15 3.05
N THR A 213 48.65 18.03 2.62
CA THR A 213 50.10 17.79 2.81
C THR A 213 50.95 18.75 2.00
N LEU A 214 50.59 19.06 0.75
CA LEU A 214 51.28 20.04 -0.08
C LEU A 214 51.16 21.44 0.50
N MET A 215 49.97 21.82 0.97
CA MET A 215 49.76 23.10 1.67
C MET A 215 50.62 23.19 2.94
N ALA A 216 50.70 22.12 3.72
CA ALA A 216 51.54 22.06 4.91
C ALA A 216 53.03 22.13 4.58
N LEU A 217 53.49 21.46 3.51
CA LEU A 217 54.87 21.49 3.04
C LEU A 217 55.24 22.87 2.44
N CYS A 218 54.34 23.49 1.68
CA CYS A 218 54.51 24.85 1.17
C CYS A 218 54.54 25.88 2.31
N TYR A 219 53.66 25.73 3.31
CA TYR A 219 53.67 26.57 4.51
C TYR A 219 54.99 26.43 5.27
N ARG A 220 55.48 25.20 5.43
CA ARG A 220 56.77 24.89 6.07
C ARG A 220 57.97 25.39 5.25
N SER A 221 57.91 25.32 3.92
CA SER A 221 58.95 25.86 3.03
C SER A 221 58.99 27.38 3.10
N ASN A 222 57.84 28.06 3.05
CA ASN A 222 57.79 29.52 3.13
C ASN A 222 58.29 30.04 4.47
N THR A 223 57.99 29.35 5.58
CA THR A 223 58.53 29.68 6.91
C THR A 223 60.04 29.45 7.00
N ILE A 224 60.59 28.42 6.37
CA ILE A 224 62.05 28.17 6.34
C ILE A 224 62.78 29.20 5.44
N THR A 225 62.22 29.58 4.29
CA THR A 225 62.81 30.59 3.40
C THR A 225 62.78 32.00 4.02
N THR A 226 61.75 32.33 4.81
CA THR A 226 61.70 33.59 5.57
C THR A 226 62.68 33.61 6.75
N THR A 227 62.99 32.46 7.37
CA THR A 227 64.04 32.41 8.40
C THR A 227 65.46 32.54 7.85
N ASN A 228 65.72 32.16 6.59
CA ASN A 228 67.05 32.26 5.96
C ASN A 228 67.30 33.59 5.23
N THR A 229 66.30 34.46 5.08
CA THR A 229 66.44 35.79 4.46
C THR A 229 66.62 36.93 5.48
N HIS A 230 66.64 36.59 6.77
CA HIS A 230 66.86 37.52 7.88
C HIS A 230 68.08 37.17 8.75
N ALA A 231 69.02 36.37 8.24
CA ALA A 231 70.33 36.13 8.85
C ALA A 231 71.45 36.71 7.98
#